data_AF-A0A3N5R976-F1
#
_entry.id   AF-A0A3N5R976-F1
#
_cell.length_a   1.000
_cell.length_b   1.000
_cell.length_c   1.000
_cell.angle_alpha   90.00
_cell.angle_beta   90.00
_cell.angle_gamma   90.00
#
_symmetry.space_group_name_H-M   'P 1'
#
loop_
_entity.id
_entity.type
_entity.pdbx_description
1 polymer ?
#
loop_
_entity_poly.entity_id
_entity_poly.type
_entity_poly.pdbx_seq_one_letter_code
_entity_poly.pdbx_strand_id
1 'polypeptide(L)'
;MSIDQDQKTTSESLRSTRTYGKFRCHNPTCMERLEPKPGDKHIKCPTCGMEFRVAWAKKDLPRIRGPVWDVNRKIADEAFARKMKEKEMQKKKEEGK
;
A
#
# COMPACT_ATOMS: atom_id res chain seq x y z
N MET A 1 2.21 15.97 -35.95
CA MET A 1 1.77 15.56 -34.60
C MET A 1 1.07 16.75 -34.00
N SER A 2 -0.25 16.63 -33.83
CA SER A 2 -1.18 17.72 -33.53
C SER A 2 -0.91 18.36 -32.17
N ILE A 3 -0.64 19.67 -32.17
CA ILE A 3 -0.38 20.50 -31.01
C ILE A 3 -1.68 21.21 -30.65
N ASP A 4 -2.70 20.50 -30.17
CA ASP A 4 -3.91 21.16 -29.67
C ASP A 4 -4.74 20.17 -28.86
N GLN A 5 -4.66 20.29 -27.52
CA GLN A 5 -5.81 20.04 -26.63
C GLN A 5 -5.64 20.50 -25.18
N ASP A 6 -4.47 20.99 -24.74
CA ASP A 6 -4.32 21.58 -23.40
C ASP A 6 -3.20 22.63 -23.40
N GLN A 7 -3.54 23.91 -23.25
CA GLN A 7 -2.61 25.03 -23.09
C GLN A 7 -1.87 24.98 -21.74
N LYS A 8 -1.17 23.89 -21.44
CA LYS A 8 -0.35 23.74 -20.25
C LYS A 8 1.10 23.70 -20.67
N THR A 9 1.90 24.57 -20.08
CA THR A 9 3.35 24.49 -20.20
C THR A 9 3.85 23.11 -19.74
N THR A 10 4.98 22.65 -20.26
CA THR A 10 5.64 21.42 -19.80
C THR A 10 5.84 21.40 -18.27
N SER A 11 6.00 22.57 -17.66
CA SER A 11 6.08 22.74 -16.22
C SER A 11 4.77 22.45 -15.49
N GLU A 12 3.62 22.77 -16.09
CA GLU A 12 2.28 22.56 -15.52
C GLU A 12 1.81 21.11 -15.65
N SER A 13 2.14 20.43 -16.75
CA SER A 13 1.89 18.99 -16.89
C SER A 13 2.72 18.15 -15.92
N LEU A 14 3.95 18.58 -15.62
CA LEU A 14 4.77 17.96 -14.58
C LEU A 14 4.25 18.25 -13.16
N ARG A 15 3.63 19.41 -12.92
CA ARG A 15 3.00 19.73 -11.63
C ARG A 15 1.73 18.92 -11.37
N SER A 16 0.91 18.66 -12.38
CA SER A 16 -0.34 17.90 -12.23
C SER A 16 -0.10 16.43 -11.85
N THR A 17 1.02 15.85 -12.29
CA THR A 17 1.42 14.48 -11.90
C THR A 17 2.01 14.40 -10.49
N ARG A 18 2.27 15.55 -9.84
CA ARG A 18 2.84 15.58 -8.49
C ARG A 18 1.76 15.23 -7.47
N THR A 19 1.94 14.05 -6.89
CA THR A 19 0.98 13.43 -5.98
C THR A 19 1.24 13.84 -4.55
N TYR A 20 0.96 15.11 -4.26
CA TYR A 20 0.95 15.63 -2.89
C TYR A 20 -0.12 14.90 -2.07
N GLY A 21 0.17 14.62 -0.80
CA GLY A 21 -0.77 13.94 0.11
C GLY A 21 -0.92 12.43 -0.04
N LYS A 22 -0.33 11.81 -1.08
CA LYS A 22 -0.51 10.37 -1.34
C LYS A 22 0.77 9.60 -1.01
N PHE A 23 0.69 8.57 -0.17
CA PHE A 23 1.85 7.74 0.17
C PHE A 23 1.70 6.32 -0.39
N ARG A 24 2.82 5.66 -0.70
CA ARG A 24 2.81 4.25 -1.13
C ARG A 24 2.79 3.34 0.09
N CYS A 25 2.03 2.25 0.01
CA CYS A 25 2.10 1.19 1.00
C CYS A 25 3.55 0.72 1.17
N HIS A 26 4.03 0.57 2.42
CA HIS A 26 5.40 0.15 2.71
C HIS A 26 5.63 -1.36 2.50
N ASN A 27 4.59 -2.08 2.06
CA ASN A 27 4.72 -3.46 1.63
C ASN A 27 5.40 -3.52 0.25
N PRO A 28 6.56 -4.19 0.11
CA PRO A 28 7.24 -4.32 -1.18
C PRO A 28 6.37 -5.00 -2.25
N THR A 29 5.39 -5.81 -1.87
CA THR A 29 4.50 -6.48 -2.84
C THR A 29 3.30 -5.65 -3.24
N CYS A 30 2.92 -4.64 -2.47
CA CYS A 30 1.62 -3.99 -2.62
C CYS A 30 1.70 -2.64 -3.32
N MET A 31 2.75 -1.83 -3.09
CA MET A 31 3.09 -0.52 -3.68
C MET A 31 1.95 0.48 -4.01
N GLU A 32 0.72 0.20 -3.57
CA GLU A 32 -0.46 0.93 -3.95
C GLU A 32 -0.48 2.26 -3.22
N ARG A 33 -1.06 3.23 -3.89
CA ARG A 33 -1.08 4.60 -3.42
C ARG A 33 -2.32 4.80 -2.55
N LEU A 34 -2.07 5.20 -1.31
CA LEU A 34 -3.10 5.45 -0.31
C LEU A 34 -3.26 6.96 -0.12
N GLU A 35 -4.52 7.38 -0.04
CA GLU A 35 -4.93 8.75 0.19
C GLU A 35 -5.56 8.85 1.58
N PRO A 36 -4.77 9.13 2.63
CA PRO A 36 -5.31 9.34 3.97
C PRO A 36 -6.06 10.66 4.03
N LYS A 37 -7.15 10.74 4.80
CA LYS A 37 -7.84 12.02 5.02
C LYS A 37 -7.05 12.84 6.04
N PRO A 38 -7.01 14.17 5.89
CA PRO A 38 -6.23 15.05 6.78
C PRO A 38 -6.62 14.84 8.24
N GLY A 39 -5.66 14.39 9.05
CA GLY A 39 -5.85 14.14 10.48
C GLY A 39 -6.01 12.67 10.87
N ASP A 40 -6.14 11.74 9.91
CA ASP A 40 -6.22 10.31 10.21
C ASP A 40 -4.91 9.81 10.84
N LYS A 41 -5.00 9.15 11.99
CA LYS A 41 -3.85 8.56 12.70
C LYS A 41 -3.51 7.15 12.22
N HIS A 42 -4.50 6.48 11.63
CA HIS A 42 -4.41 5.10 11.17
C HIS A 42 -5.03 4.99 9.79
N ILE A 43 -4.43 4.16 8.94
CA ILE A 43 -4.93 3.86 7.60
C ILE A 43 -4.70 2.42 7.27
N LYS A 44 -5.71 1.79 6.69
CA LYS A 44 -5.64 0.42 6.19
C LYS A 44 -5.37 0.45 4.69
N CYS A 45 -4.49 -0.43 4.23
CA CYS A 45 -4.32 -0.66 2.80
C CYS A 45 -5.44 -1.59 2.29
N PRO A 46 -6.20 -1.24 1.24
CA PRO A 46 -7.33 -2.04 0.77
C PRO A 46 -6.89 -3.36 0.13
N THR A 47 -5.68 -3.43 -0.40
CA THR A 47 -5.13 -4.60 -1.10
C THR A 47 -4.41 -5.58 -0.17
N CYS A 48 -3.57 -5.09 0.75
CA CYS A 48 -2.83 -5.98 1.67
C CYS A 48 -3.42 -6.05 3.08
N GLY A 49 -4.46 -5.27 3.39
CA GLY A 49 -5.11 -5.25 4.71
C GLY A 49 -4.25 -4.68 5.84
N MET A 50 -2.99 -4.34 5.59
CA MET A 50 -2.08 -3.85 6.61
C MET A 50 -2.46 -2.45 7.08
N GLU A 51 -2.30 -2.26 8.38
CA GLU A 51 -2.55 -0.99 9.04
C GLU A 51 -1.24 -0.23 9.25
N PHE A 52 -1.26 1.04 8.91
CA PHE A 52 -0.13 1.95 9.09
C PHE A 52 -0.51 3.11 9.99
N ARG A 53 0.42 3.51 10.84
CA ARG A 53 0.34 4.75 11.62
C ARG A 53 0.79 5.91 10.76
N VAL A 54 -0.06 6.91 10.67
CA VAL A 54 0.19 8.13 9.90
C VAL A 54 0.47 9.28 10.87
N ALA A 55 1.55 10.00 10.60
CA ALA A 55 1.83 11.27 11.25
C ALA A 55 1.71 12.39 10.22
N TRP A 56 1.04 13.47 10.60
CA TRP A 56 0.85 14.64 9.76
C TRP A 56 1.85 15.72 10.17
N ALA A 57 2.78 16.07 9.28
CA ALA A 57 3.65 17.23 9.51
C ALA A 57 2.94 18.54 9.12
N LYS A 58 2.12 18.49 8.06
CA LYS A 58 1.20 19.53 7.59
C LYS A 58 -0.03 18.82 7.00
N LYS A 59 -1.16 19.53 6.83
CA LYS A 59 -2.43 18.96 6.32
C LYS A 59 -2.29 18.25 4.95
N ASP A 60 -1.28 18.60 4.16
CA ASP A 60 -1.06 18.03 2.82
C ASP A 60 0.14 17.06 2.75
N LEU A 61 0.85 16.84 3.86
CA LEU A 61 2.04 15.98 3.93
C LEU A 61 1.88 14.92 5.04
N PRO A 62 1.16 13.83 4.73
CA PRO A 62 1.14 12.64 5.58
C PRO A 62 2.45 11.87 5.44
N ARG A 63 2.99 11.40 6.55
CA ARG A 63 4.18 10.54 6.62
C ARG A 63 3.84 9.25 7.38
N ILE A 64 4.18 8.11 6.80
CA ILE A 64 4.07 6.82 7.50
C ILE A 64 5.14 6.77 8.60
N ARG A 65 4.73 6.48 9.83
CA ARG A 65 5.65 6.21 10.95
C ARG A 65 6.05 4.74 11.01
N GLY A 66 5.14 3.85 10.65
CA GLY A 66 5.38 2.41 10.62
C GLY A 66 4.08 1.63 10.65
N PRO A 67 4.16 0.30 10.50
CA PRO A 67 3.02 -0.58 10.64
C PRO A 67 2.46 -0.55 12.07
N VAL A 68 1.16 -0.82 12.19
CA VAL A 68 0.53 -1.22 13.46
C VAL A 68 0.86 -2.69 13.66
N TRP A 69 1.71 -2.98 14.63
CA TRP A 69 2.30 -4.30 14.82
C TRP A 69 1.25 -5.36 15.16
N ASP A 70 0.26 -5.02 15.99
CA ASP A 70 -0.75 -5.96 16.48
C ASP A 70 -1.64 -6.52 15.36
N VAL A 71 -2.01 -5.67 14.40
CA VAL A 71 -2.86 -6.07 13.26
C VAL A 71 -2.03 -6.80 12.22
N ASN A 72 -0.84 -6.29 11.92
CA ASN A 72 0.01 -6.89 10.89
C ASN A 72 0.57 -8.26 11.31
N ARG A 73 0.82 -8.49 12.61
CA ARG A 73 1.18 -9.82 13.13
C ARG A 73 0.09 -10.84 12.86
N LYS A 74 -1.17 -10.53 13.20
CA LYS A 74 -2.29 -11.44 12.97
C LYS A 74 -2.45 -11.79 11.49
N ILE A 75 -2.37 -10.78 10.60
CA ILE A 75 -2.44 -10.99 9.16
C ILE A 75 -1.29 -11.87 8.66
N ALA A 76 -0.07 -11.66 9.18
CA ALA A 76 1.10 -12.45 8.82
C ALA A 76 0.98 -13.91 9.30
N ASP A 77 0.51 -14.13 10.53
CA ASP A 77 0.32 -15.46 11.11
C ASP A 77 -0.76 -16.24 10.35
N GLU A 78 -1.87 -15.59 9.99
CA GLU A 78 -2.92 -16.20 9.16
C GLU A 78 -2.42 -16.57 7.77
N ALA A 79 -1.67 -15.67 7.12
CA ALA A 79 -1.09 -15.92 5.81
C ALA A 79 -0.06 -17.06 5.85
N PHE A 80 0.75 -17.13 6.91
CA PHE A 80 1.72 -18.20 7.12
C PHE A 80 1.03 -19.55 7.34
N ALA A 81 0.02 -19.60 8.21
CA ALA A 81 -0.75 -20.82 8.48
C ALA A 81 -1.40 -21.38 7.21
N ARG A 82 -1.96 -20.52 6.35
CA ARG A 82 -2.51 -20.95 5.04
C ARG A 82 -1.45 -21.56 4.13
N LYS A 83 -0.32 -20.88 3.95
CA LYS A 83 0.78 -21.36 3.10
C LYS A 83 1.38 -22.68 3.61
N MET A 84 1.48 -22.87 4.92
CA MET A 84 1.99 -24.12 5.49
C MET A 84 1.03 -25.29 5.23
N LYS A 85 -0.28 -25.08 5.42
CA LYS A 85 -1.30 -26.09 5.09
C LYS A 85 -1.29 -26.47 3.61
N GLU A 86 -1.14 -25.49 2.71
CA GLU A 86 -1.03 -25.74 1.27
C GLU A 86 0.21 -26.58 0.92
N LYS A 87 1.36 -26.27 1.52
CA LYS A 87 2.60 -27.05 1.35
C LYS A 87 2.48 -28.47 1.88
N GLU A 88 1.84 -28.68 3.02
CA GLU A 88 1.58 -30.02 3.56
C GLU A 88 0.66 -30.83 2.63
N MET A 89 -0.37 -30.18 2.06
CA MET A 89 -1.26 -30.81 1.09
C MET A 89 -0.54 -31.18 -0.21
N GLN A 90 0.38 -30.33 -0.68
CA GLN A 90 1.21 -30.61 -1.86
C GLN A 90 2.16 -31.79 -1.62
N LYS A 91 2.86 -31.82 -0.47
CA LYS A 91 3.72 -32.96 -0.10
C LYS A 91 2.96 -34.28 -0.04
N LYS A 92 1.77 -34.30 0.58
CA LYS A 92 0.92 -35.50 0.62
C LYS A 92 0.45 -35.98 -0.77
N LYS A 93 0.31 -35.07 -1.72
CA LYS A 93 -0.03 -35.42 -3.12
C LYS A 93 1.17 -35.97 -3.89
N GLU A 94 2.38 -35.52 -3.57
CA GLU A 94 3.63 -36.01 -4.17
C GLU A 94 4.04 -37.37 -3.62
N GLU A 95 3.82 -37.64 -2.33
CA GLU A 95 4.12 -38.94 -1.69
C GLU A 95 3.10 -40.04 -2.02
N GLY A 96 1.91 -39.68 -2.51
CA GLY A 96 0.83 -40.62 -2.86
C GLY A 96 0.76 -40.99 -4.34
N LYS A 97 1.74 -40.58 -5.16
CA LYS A 97 1.83 -40.86 -6.60
C LYS A 97 3.05 -41.74 -6.88
#